data_AF-A0A517YVK1-F1
#
_entry.id   AF-A0A517YVK1-F1
#
_cell.length_a   1.000
_cell.length_b   1.000
_cell.length_c   1.000
_cell.angle_alpha   90.00
_cell.angle_beta   90.00
_cell.angle_gamma   90.00
#
_symmetry.space_group_name_H-M   'P 1'
#
loop_
_entity.id
_entity.type
_entity.pdbx_description
1 polymer ?
#
loop_
_entity_poly.entity_id
_entity_poly.type
_entity_poly.pdbx_seq_one_letter_code
_entity_poly.pdbx_strand_id
1 'polypeptide(L)'
;MQKKTVFVLGAGVSMQYGFPSGAELVDNICEELAKSEYEYKLHEGKWVKSHWRSDDDIELEMNCLIDALLVLCFDYQEIQRFRERIYYSDTNSIDSFLRNNKHFKDLGKTAISHILIKAEQEVDLFLRQKFQNKEHSSYVGPSVYKYIWSQMQGYLGGAKSVKYFMESQCPLFVTFNYDRSLEQYFSKVIMNYCNNKSGVDTLIASRIRHVHGCLGLHTADVVGPSGVWPYNDHIEVSRLQSACNGIRIIGDKNEDETFVDNLRSEMLQAERIIFLGFAYHPDNLRTLFGKGVTKAQIFGTTYGMTQQEVYGVKRMFEEYVTHVNSQICIEPDHNEMTAYEYLREVVSFGVSQQEAAV
;
A
#
# COMPACT_ATOMS: atom_id res chain seq x y z
N MET A 1 6.23 17.83 14.63
CA MET A 1 4.83 17.57 14.40
C MET A 1 4.06 18.23 15.53
N GLN A 2 4.05 19.57 15.55
CA GLN A 2 3.09 20.34 16.36
C GLN A 2 1.80 20.63 15.58
N LYS A 3 1.77 20.24 14.30
CA LYS A 3 0.64 20.40 13.38
C LYS A 3 -0.04 19.06 13.18
N LYS A 4 -1.38 19.03 13.15
CA LYS A 4 -2.14 17.84 12.75
C LYS A 4 -1.78 17.46 11.31
N THR A 5 -0.97 16.41 11.18
CA THR A 5 -0.34 15.99 9.91
C THR A 5 -0.97 14.72 9.38
N VAL A 6 -1.30 14.70 8.09
CA VAL A 6 -1.74 13.51 7.36
C VAL A 6 -0.71 13.18 6.28
N PHE A 7 -0.25 11.94 6.24
CA PHE A 7 0.52 11.39 5.13
C PHE A 7 -0.43 10.65 4.19
N VAL A 8 -0.37 10.95 2.90
CA VAL A 8 -1.07 10.22 1.84
C VAL A 8 -0.04 9.44 1.04
N LEU A 9 -0.10 8.11 1.10
CA LEU A 9 0.89 7.23 0.48
C LEU A 9 0.32 6.49 -0.73
N GLY A 10 1.10 6.46 -1.80
CA GLY A 10 0.88 5.57 -2.93
C GLY A 10 1.99 4.53 -3.07
N ALA A 11 1.92 3.74 -4.15
CA ALA A 11 2.77 2.57 -4.33
C ALA A 11 4.26 2.93 -4.42
N GLY A 12 4.59 4.14 -4.88
CA GLY A 12 5.98 4.61 -4.96
C GLY A 12 6.73 4.62 -3.62
N VAL A 13 6.01 4.64 -2.48
CA VAL A 13 6.65 4.52 -1.16
C VAL A 13 6.95 3.08 -0.79
N SER A 14 6.07 2.12 -1.12
CA SER A 14 6.27 0.71 -0.75
C SER A 14 7.24 -0.02 -1.68
N MET A 15 7.55 0.55 -2.86
CA MET A 15 8.55 0.02 -3.79
C MET A 15 9.93 -0.22 -3.18
N GLN A 16 10.39 0.71 -2.33
CA GLN A 16 11.69 0.55 -1.66
C GLN A 16 11.72 -0.61 -0.64
N TYR A 17 10.55 -1.19 -0.33
CA TYR A 17 10.37 -2.30 0.61
C TYR A 17 9.94 -3.60 -0.08
N GLY A 18 10.17 -3.72 -1.40
CA GLY A 18 9.94 -4.95 -2.17
C GLY A 18 8.54 -5.08 -2.78
N PHE A 19 7.65 -4.09 -2.61
CA PHE A 19 6.33 -4.10 -3.23
C PHE A 19 6.35 -3.54 -4.66
N PRO A 20 5.51 -4.02 -5.57
CA PRO A 20 5.44 -3.46 -6.92
C PRO A 20 4.70 -2.11 -6.95
N SER A 21 5.08 -1.26 -7.90
CA SER A 21 4.22 -0.17 -8.38
C SER A 21 2.92 -0.70 -9.01
N GLY A 22 2.00 0.20 -9.36
CA GLY A 22 0.77 -0.19 -10.06
C GLY A 22 1.02 -0.86 -11.41
N ALA A 23 2.01 -0.38 -12.17
CA ALA A 23 2.40 -0.94 -13.46
C ALA A 23 3.16 -2.27 -13.27
N GLU A 24 4.16 -2.30 -12.38
CA GLU A 24 4.90 -3.54 -12.07
C GLU A 24 3.98 -4.64 -11.53
N LEU A 25 2.90 -4.29 -10.82
CA LEU A 25 1.92 -5.27 -10.37
C LEU A 25 1.18 -5.91 -11.55
N VAL A 26 0.81 -5.11 -12.57
CA VAL A 26 0.21 -5.63 -13.81
C VAL A 26 1.19 -6.54 -14.55
N ASP A 27 2.45 -6.11 -14.67
CA ASP A 27 3.52 -6.89 -15.30
C ASP A 27 3.73 -8.21 -14.56
N ASN A 28 3.87 -8.18 -13.23
CA ASN A 28 4.01 -9.37 -12.39
C ASN A 28 2.82 -10.33 -12.52
N ILE A 29 1.58 -9.82 -12.64
CA ILE A 29 0.40 -10.67 -12.91
C ILE A 29 0.54 -11.34 -14.27
N CYS A 30 0.89 -10.59 -15.31
CA CYS A 30 1.04 -11.12 -16.66
C CYS A 30 2.15 -12.18 -16.73
N GLU A 31 3.29 -11.93 -16.09
CA GLU A 31 4.42 -12.86 -16.01
C GLU A 31 4.06 -14.12 -15.23
N GLU A 32 3.46 -14.02 -14.03
CA GLU A 32 3.05 -15.19 -13.25
C GLU A 32 1.98 -16.03 -13.98
N LEU A 33 1.09 -15.41 -14.75
CA LEU A 33 0.13 -16.11 -15.61
C LEU A 33 0.78 -16.70 -16.87
N ALA A 34 1.95 -16.20 -17.30
CA ALA A 34 2.69 -16.75 -18.43
C ALA A 34 3.59 -17.93 -18.04
N LYS A 35 3.99 -18.05 -16.77
CA LYS A 35 4.85 -19.12 -16.23
C LYS A 35 4.27 -20.53 -16.30
N SER A 36 3.03 -20.73 -16.79
CA SER A 36 2.53 -22.08 -17.04
C SER A 36 3.25 -22.74 -18.21
N GLU A 37 4.35 -23.43 -17.93
CA GLU A 37 4.94 -24.42 -18.85
C GLU A 37 4.15 -25.74 -18.88
N TYR A 38 3.15 -25.88 -18.02
CA TYR A 38 2.37 -27.10 -17.86
C TYR A 38 1.07 -27.05 -18.67
N GLU A 39 0.79 -28.11 -19.41
CA GLU A 39 -0.56 -28.40 -19.85
C GLU A 39 -1.43 -28.71 -18.63
N TYR A 40 -2.64 -28.17 -18.58
CA TYR A 40 -3.63 -28.51 -17.55
C TYR A 40 -4.71 -29.39 -18.16
N LYS A 41 -5.17 -30.40 -17.42
CA LYS A 41 -6.25 -31.30 -17.85
C LYS A 41 -7.39 -31.25 -16.85
N LEU A 42 -8.61 -31.46 -17.33
CA LEU A 42 -9.78 -31.60 -16.47
C LEU A 42 -9.83 -33.04 -15.92
N HIS A 43 -9.87 -33.19 -14.60
CA HIS A 43 -10.00 -34.46 -13.89
C HIS A 43 -11.06 -34.31 -12.80
N GLU A 44 -12.13 -35.12 -12.87
CA GLU A 44 -13.26 -35.08 -11.91
C GLU A 44 -13.85 -33.67 -11.67
N GLY A 45 -13.90 -32.85 -12.72
CA GLY A 45 -14.44 -31.48 -12.64
C GLY A 45 -13.47 -30.44 -12.06
N LYS A 46 -12.22 -30.81 -11.77
CA LYS A 46 -11.15 -29.90 -11.34
C LYS A 46 -10.02 -29.86 -12.37
N TRP A 47 -9.41 -28.70 -12.56
CA TRP A 47 -8.23 -28.55 -13.41
C TRP A 47 -6.97 -28.94 -12.62
N VAL A 48 -6.20 -29.88 -13.14
CA VAL A 48 -4.95 -30.38 -12.54
C VAL A 48 -3.82 -30.34 -13.55
N LYS A 49 -2.57 -30.30 -13.08
CA LYS A 49 -1.38 -30.37 -13.94
C LYS A 49 -1.37 -31.71 -14.70
N SER A 50 -1.12 -31.67 -16.02
CA SER A 50 -1.29 -32.83 -16.91
C SER A 50 -0.43 -34.04 -16.53
N HIS A 51 0.76 -33.80 -15.99
CA HIS A 51 1.75 -34.80 -15.62
C HIS A 51 1.50 -35.46 -14.24
N TRP A 52 0.43 -35.09 -13.53
CA TRP A 52 0.08 -35.68 -12.23
C TRP A 52 -0.50 -37.08 -12.47
N ARG A 53 0.07 -38.07 -11.76
CA ARG A 53 -0.12 -39.50 -12.03
C ARG A 53 -1.13 -40.16 -11.09
N SER A 54 -1.50 -39.54 -9.96
CA SER A 54 -2.47 -40.06 -8.99
C SER A 54 -3.11 -38.95 -8.15
N ASP A 55 -4.27 -39.24 -7.56
CA ASP A 55 -5.02 -38.34 -6.66
C ASP A 55 -4.26 -37.96 -5.38
N ASP A 56 -3.27 -38.76 -4.99
CA ASP A 56 -2.43 -38.50 -3.81
C ASP A 56 -1.36 -37.42 -4.04
N ASP A 57 -1.12 -37.00 -5.29
CA ASP A 57 -0.20 -35.90 -5.60
C ASP A 57 -0.91 -34.53 -5.51
N ILE A 58 -2.21 -34.47 -5.18
CA ILE A 58 -3.04 -33.25 -5.27
C ILE A 58 -2.85 -32.24 -4.12
N GLU A 59 -1.65 -32.10 -3.56
CA GLU A 59 -1.32 -30.86 -2.85
C GLU A 59 -0.69 -29.91 -3.87
N LEU A 60 -1.54 -29.15 -4.55
CA LEU A 60 -1.10 -27.97 -5.29
C LEU A 60 -0.46 -27.03 -4.26
N GLU A 61 0.86 -27.13 -4.09
CA GLU A 61 1.63 -26.05 -3.49
C GLU A 61 1.31 -24.80 -4.34
N MET A 62 0.67 -23.80 -3.72
CA MET A 62 0.25 -22.54 -4.36
C MET A 62 1.46 -21.64 -4.66
N ASN A 63 2.47 -22.21 -5.33
CA ASN A 63 3.77 -21.61 -5.60
C ASN A 63 3.68 -20.55 -6.71
N CYS A 64 2.78 -20.76 -7.67
CA CYS A 64 2.50 -19.83 -8.75
C CYS A 64 1.03 -19.43 -8.81
N LEU A 65 0.76 -18.30 -9.47
CA LEU A 65 -0.57 -17.70 -9.51
C LEU A 65 -1.63 -18.61 -10.15
N ILE A 66 -1.29 -19.34 -11.22
CA ILE A 66 -2.26 -20.24 -11.88
C ILE A 66 -2.69 -21.35 -10.93
N ASP A 67 -1.77 -21.96 -10.20
CA ASP A 67 -2.09 -23.01 -9.23
C ASP A 67 -3.03 -22.46 -8.14
N ALA A 68 -2.75 -21.27 -7.62
CA ALA A 68 -3.60 -20.61 -6.64
C ALA A 68 -5.03 -20.33 -7.17
N LEU A 69 -5.17 -19.90 -8.43
CA LEU A 69 -6.46 -19.66 -9.06
C LEU A 69 -7.24 -20.97 -9.27
N LEU A 70 -6.57 -22.04 -9.71
CA LEU A 70 -7.22 -23.33 -9.93
C LEU A 70 -7.66 -24.00 -8.61
N VAL A 71 -6.86 -23.89 -7.55
CA VAL A 71 -7.24 -24.35 -6.19
C VAL A 71 -8.50 -23.63 -5.69
N LEU A 72 -8.65 -22.35 -6.04
CA LEU A 72 -9.83 -21.56 -5.73
C LEU A 72 -11.00 -21.78 -6.71
N CYS A 73 -10.92 -22.82 -7.56
CA CYS A 73 -11.96 -23.24 -8.49
C CYS A 73 -12.27 -22.22 -9.60
N PHE A 74 -11.35 -21.32 -9.95
CA PHE A 74 -11.50 -20.50 -11.15
C PHE A 74 -11.40 -21.37 -12.41
N ASP A 75 -12.24 -21.08 -13.41
CA ASP A 75 -12.20 -21.82 -14.67
C ASP A 75 -10.95 -21.47 -15.48
N TYR A 76 -10.26 -22.48 -16.01
CA TYR A 76 -9.02 -22.29 -16.76
C TYR A 76 -9.22 -21.42 -18.02
N GLN A 77 -10.35 -21.54 -18.72
CA GLN A 77 -10.60 -20.72 -19.91
C GLN A 77 -10.85 -19.26 -19.51
N GLU A 78 -11.49 -19.02 -18.36
CA GLU A 78 -11.62 -17.68 -17.79
C GLU A 78 -10.25 -17.09 -17.42
N ILE A 79 -9.35 -17.87 -16.83
CA ILE A 79 -7.98 -17.46 -16.52
C ILE A 79 -7.22 -17.07 -17.79
N GLN A 80 -7.32 -17.86 -18.86
CA GLN A 80 -6.67 -17.53 -20.13
C GLN A 80 -7.26 -16.25 -20.74
N ARG A 81 -8.59 -16.06 -20.71
CA ARG A 81 -9.23 -14.82 -21.17
C ARG A 81 -8.80 -13.61 -20.34
N PHE A 82 -8.66 -13.77 -19.03
CA PHE A 82 -8.15 -12.71 -18.16
C PHE A 82 -6.72 -12.35 -18.53
N ARG A 83 -5.83 -13.35 -18.64
CA ARG A 83 -4.42 -13.19 -19.06
C ARG A 83 -4.30 -12.42 -20.37
N GLU A 84 -5.02 -12.83 -21.41
CA GLU A 84 -4.99 -12.14 -22.70
C GLU A 84 -5.51 -10.71 -22.59
N ARG A 85 -6.64 -10.50 -21.91
CA ARG A 85 -7.25 -9.16 -21.81
C ARG A 85 -6.42 -8.20 -20.98
N ILE A 86 -5.82 -8.64 -19.87
CA ILE A 86 -4.96 -7.77 -19.07
C ILE A 86 -3.69 -7.42 -19.86
N TYR A 87 -3.05 -8.41 -20.49
CA TYR A 87 -1.84 -8.21 -21.28
C TYR A 87 -2.05 -7.23 -22.45
N TYR A 88 -3.10 -7.42 -23.23
CA TYR A 88 -3.39 -6.54 -24.38
C TYR A 88 -4.10 -5.24 -23.99
N SER A 89 -4.41 -5.00 -22.71
CA SER A 89 -5.04 -3.73 -22.28
C SER A 89 -4.06 -2.59 -22.11
N ASP A 90 -2.75 -2.87 -21.98
CA ASP A 90 -1.69 -1.88 -21.74
C ASP A 90 -2.02 -0.91 -20.59
N THR A 91 -2.65 -1.45 -19.53
CA THR A 91 -3.10 -0.70 -18.37
C THR A 91 -1.99 -0.51 -17.35
N ASN A 92 -1.76 0.72 -16.88
CA ASN A 92 -0.81 1.01 -15.79
C ASN A 92 -1.36 0.69 -14.38
N SER A 93 -2.61 0.23 -14.29
CA SER A 93 -3.28 -0.03 -13.03
C SER A 93 -4.28 -1.17 -13.16
N ILE A 94 -4.16 -2.15 -12.27
CA ILE A 94 -5.11 -3.26 -12.14
C ILE A 94 -6.51 -2.77 -11.74
N ASP A 95 -6.63 -1.73 -10.90
CA ASP A 95 -7.93 -1.14 -10.55
C ASP A 95 -8.65 -0.54 -11.76
N SER A 96 -7.91 0.21 -12.59
CA SER A 96 -8.45 0.80 -13.82
C SER A 96 -8.97 -0.30 -14.77
N PHE A 97 -8.22 -1.40 -14.88
CA PHE A 97 -8.63 -2.57 -15.64
C PHE A 97 -9.90 -3.20 -15.08
N LEU A 98 -9.92 -3.55 -13.79
CA LEU A 98 -11.04 -4.27 -13.16
C LEU A 98 -12.32 -3.44 -13.11
N ARG A 99 -12.21 -2.10 -13.03
CA ARG A 99 -13.35 -1.18 -13.13
C ARG A 99 -14.15 -1.39 -14.42
N ASN A 100 -13.45 -1.56 -15.55
CA ASN A 100 -14.04 -1.78 -16.87
C ASN A 100 -14.29 -3.26 -17.17
N ASN A 101 -13.70 -4.16 -16.40
CA ASN A 101 -13.75 -5.61 -16.59
C ASN A 101 -14.29 -6.34 -15.35
N LYS A 102 -15.47 -5.92 -14.87
CA LYS A 102 -16.06 -6.38 -13.59
C LYS A 102 -16.25 -7.90 -13.45
N HIS A 103 -16.35 -8.63 -14.55
CA HIS A 103 -16.44 -10.09 -14.53
C HIS A 103 -15.15 -10.76 -14.01
N PHE A 104 -13.99 -10.11 -14.19
CA PHE A 104 -12.72 -10.60 -13.66
C PHE A 104 -12.40 -10.12 -12.24
N LYS A 105 -13.37 -9.52 -11.53
CA LYS A 105 -13.10 -8.86 -10.26
C LYS A 105 -12.44 -9.79 -9.23
N ASP A 106 -13.02 -10.96 -8.99
CA ASP A 106 -12.53 -11.88 -7.96
C ASP A 106 -11.20 -12.53 -8.39
N LEU A 107 -11.07 -12.84 -9.68
CA LEU A 107 -9.82 -13.34 -10.27
C LEU A 107 -8.70 -12.31 -10.12
N GLY A 108 -8.95 -11.05 -10.50
CA GLY A 108 -7.99 -9.96 -10.39
C GLY A 108 -7.60 -9.66 -8.94
N LYS A 109 -8.57 -9.63 -8.01
CA LYS A 109 -8.27 -9.49 -6.57
C LYS A 109 -7.40 -10.63 -6.05
N THR A 110 -7.70 -11.86 -6.46
CA THR A 110 -6.89 -13.03 -6.11
C THR A 110 -5.46 -12.90 -6.64
N ALA A 111 -5.29 -12.41 -7.88
CA ALA A 111 -3.98 -12.16 -8.47
C ALA A 111 -3.20 -11.08 -7.73
N ILE A 112 -3.84 -9.96 -7.37
CA ILE A 112 -3.25 -8.91 -6.53
C ILE A 112 -2.81 -9.51 -5.19
N SER A 113 -3.72 -10.20 -4.50
CA SER A 113 -3.44 -10.77 -3.18
C SER A 113 -2.28 -11.75 -3.21
N HIS A 114 -2.24 -12.65 -4.20
CA HIS A 114 -1.17 -13.63 -4.33
C HIS A 114 0.20 -12.98 -4.49
N ILE A 115 0.34 -11.99 -5.36
CA ILE A 115 1.62 -11.31 -5.61
C ILE A 115 2.04 -10.50 -4.39
N LEU A 116 1.13 -9.73 -3.80
CA LEU A 116 1.48 -8.87 -2.68
C LEU A 116 1.77 -9.65 -1.39
N ILE A 117 1.11 -10.80 -1.17
CA ILE A 117 1.47 -11.71 -0.07
C ILE A 117 2.90 -12.22 -0.24
N LYS A 118 3.31 -12.63 -1.45
CA LYS A 118 4.69 -13.06 -1.74
C LYS A 118 5.71 -11.95 -1.48
N ALA A 119 5.32 -10.69 -1.70
CA ALA A 119 6.17 -9.52 -1.47
C ALA A 119 6.31 -9.14 0.02
N GLU A 120 5.52 -9.70 0.94
CA GLU A 120 5.63 -9.38 2.38
C GLU A 120 6.90 -9.98 2.98
N GLN A 121 8.01 -9.24 2.93
CA GLN A 121 9.28 -9.65 3.53
C GLN A 121 9.67 -8.71 4.67
N GLU A 122 9.63 -9.19 5.92
CA GLU A 122 9.93 -8.33 7.08
C GLU A 122 11.35 -7.76 7.01
N VAL A 123 12.29 -8.55 6.46
CA VAL A 123 13.68 -8.12 6.29
C VAL A 123 13.76 -6.82 5.49
N ASP A 124 12.98 -6.67 4.42
CA ASP A 124 13.00 -5.52 3.52
C ASP A 124 12.55 -4.22 4.20
N LEU A 125 11.69 -4.31 5.22
CA LEU A 125 11.24 -3.15 6.01
C LEU A 125 12.37 -2.54 6.87
N PHE A 126 13.37 -3.35 7.24
CA PHE A 126 14.41 -2.98 8.19
C PHE A 126 15.82 -3.07 7.61
N LEU A 127 15.97 -3.33 6.31
CA LEU A 127 17.26 -3.32 5.63
C LEU A 127 17.99 -1.99 5.88
N ARG A 128 19.21 -2.08 6.42
CA ARG A 128 20.05 -0.92 6.77
C ARG A 128 21.16 -0.64 5.75
N GLN A 129 21.48 -1.60 4.89
CA GLN A 129 22.55 -1.53 3.89
C GLN A 129 22.20 -2.36 2.66
N LYS A 130 22.80 -1.99 1.51
CA LYS A 130 22.72 -2.71 0.24
C LYS A 130 23.13 -4.17 0.43
N PHE A 131 22.18 -5.10 0.48
CA PHE A 131 22.48 -6.48 0.11
C PHE A 131 22.41 -6.55 -1.41
N GLN A 132 23.57 -6.50 -2.07
CA GLN A 132 23.67 -6.82 -3.48
C GLN A 132 23.48 -8.34 -3.66
N ASN A 133 22.24 -8.80 -3.75
CA ASN A 133 21.97 -10.07 -4.43
C ASN A 133 21.54 -9.74 -5.88
N LYS A 134 22.26 -10.35 -6.82
CA LYS A 134 22.33 -10.02 -8.25
C LYS A 134 21.02 -10.16 -9.05
N GLU A 135 19.91 -10.55 -8.43
CA GLU A 135 18.68 -10.88 -9.15
C GLU A 135 17.51 -9.93 -8.89
N HIS A 136 17.57 -9.10 -7.84
CA HIS A 136 16.51 -8.12 -7.56
C HIS A 136 17.15 -6.77 -7.19
N SER A 137 17.09 -5.84 -8.13
CA SER A 137 17.48 -4.43 -7.92
C SER A 137 16.41 -3.72 -7.08
N SER A 138 16.25 -4.09 -5.81
CA SER A 138 15.50 -3.26 -4.88
C SER A 138 16.36 -2.03 -4.55
N TYR A 139 15.82 -0.84 -4.81
CA TYR A 139 16.49 0.42 -4.48
C TYR A 139 16.70 0.49 -2.96
N VAL A 140 17.92 0.20 -2.50
CA VAL A 140 18.30 0.38 -1.09
C VAL A 140 18.72 1.84 -0.89
N GLY A 141 17.71 2.71 -0.85
CA GLY A 141 17.83 4.09 -0.40
C GLY A 141 17.53 4.24 1.08
N PRO A 142 17.78 5.42 1.65
CA PRO A 142 17.37 5.74 3.01
C PRO A 142 15.84 5.60 3.21
N SER A 143 15.45 4.79 4.20
CA SER A 143 14.04 4.43 4.45
C SER A 143 13.16 5.61 4.84
N VAL A 144 12.08 5.83 4.08
CA VAL A 144 11.01 6.80 4.38
C VAL A 144 10.38 6.53 5.74
N TYR A 145 10.01 5.29 6.03
CA TYR A 145 9.40 4.89 7.31
C TYR A 145 10.32 5.20 8.49
N LYS A 146 11.61 4.92 8.36
CA LYS A 146 12.62 5.25 9.38
C LYS A 146 12.75 6.75 9.59
N TYR A 147 12.71 7.53 8.52
CA TYR A 147 12.77 8.98 8.64
C TYR A 147 11.54 9.53 9.37
N ILE A 148 10.33 9.13 8.96
CA ILE A 148 9.09 9.53 9.61
C ILE A 148 9.11 9.15 11.10
N TRP A 149 9.53 7.92 11.42
CA TRP A 149 9.69 7.47 12.80
C TRP A 149 10.68 8.35 13.58
N SER A 150 11.84 8.68 13.02
CA SER A 150 12.82 9.57 13.68
C SER A 150 12.25 10.95 13.99
N GLN A 151 11.43 11.48 13.09
CA GLN A 151 10.72 12.75 13.31
C GLN A 151 9.71 12.58 14.43
N MET A 152 8.92 11.51 14.44
CA MET A 152 7.97 11.23 15.52
C MET A 152 8.67 11.16 16.88
N GLN A 153 9.78 10.42 16.99
CA GLN A 153 10.55 10.29 18.24
C GLN A 153 11.01 11.63 18.81
N GLY A 154 11.47 12.56 17.95
CA GLY A 154 11.90 13.88 18.37
C GLY A 154 10.81 14.69 19.08
N TYR A 155 9.53 14.48 18.73
CA TYR A 155 8.40 15.19 19.36
C TYR A 155 7.88 14.54 20.63
N LEU A 156 8.11 13.24 20.80
CA LEU A 156 7.56 12.51 21.93
C LEU A 156 8.33 12.78 23.24
N GLY A 157 9.45 13.52 23.18
CA GLY A 157 10.16 14.00 24.38
C GLY A 157 10.60 12.89 25.34
N GLY A 158 10.81 11.66 24.84
CA GLY A 158 11.15 10.50 25.65
C GLY A 158 9.96 9.76 26.27
N ALA A 159 8.71 10.12 25.96
CA ALA A 159 7.51 9.39 26.39
C ALA A 159 7.45 8.00 25.73
N LYS A 160 7.58 6.94 26.54
CA LYS A 160 7.64 5.54 26.10
C LYS A 160 6.36 4.77 26.42
N SER A 161 5.18 5.37 26.20
CA SER A 161 3.91 4.66 26.41
C SER A 161 2.98 4.76 25.22
N VAL A 162 2.35 3.65 24.87
CA VAL A 162 1.36 3.56 23.78
C VAL A 162 0.18 4.52 24.02
N LYS A 163 -0.23 4.70 25.28
CA LYS A 163 -1.24 5.68 25.67
C LYS A 163 -0.88 7.10 25.23
N TYR A 164 0.38 7.49 25.40
CA TYR A 164 0.84 8.80 24.96
C TYR A 164 0.79 8.96 23.43
N PHE A 165 1.13 7.90 22.67
CA PHE A 165 0.93 7.92 21.21
C PHE A 165 -0.53 8.13 20.81
N MET A 166 -1.48 7.52 21.53
CA MET A 166 -2.91 7.68 21.26
C MET A 166 -3.41 9.10 21.57
N GLU A 167 -2.90 9.73 22.61
CA GLU A 167 -3.31 11.08 23.07
C GLU A 167 -2.55 12.22 22.36
N SER A 168 -1.38 11.93 21.81
CA SER A 168 -0.55 12.90 21.07
C SER A 168 -1.04 13.14 19.64
N GLN A 169 -0.55 14.21 19.02
CA GLN A 169 -0.74 14.52 17.60
C GLN A 169 0.15 13.64 16.69
N CYS A 170 0.15 12.33 16.92
CA CYS A 170 0.76 11.39 15.98
C CYS A 170 0.11 11.54 14.60
N PRO A 171 0.90 11.45 13.52
CA PRO A 171 0.38 11.60 12.17
C PRO A 171 -0.63 10.50 11.84
N LEU A 172 -1.62 10.87 11.04
CA LEU A 172 -2.51 9.92 10.37
C LEU A 172 -1.87 9.50 9.04
N PHE A 173 -1.95 8.23 8.71
CA PHE A 173 -1.54 7.69 7.41
C PHE A 173 -2.79 7.26 6.64
N VAL A 174 -2.90 7.75 5.42
CA VAL A 174 -3.90 7.36 4.45
C VAL A 174 -3.15 6.71 3.29
N THR A 175 -3.38 5.43 3.05
CA THR A 175 -2.66 4.69 2.01
C THR A 175 -3.64 4.14 0.97
N PHE A 176 -3.21 4.22 -0.28
CA PHE A 176 -3.89 3.60 -1.41
C PHE A 176 -3.33 2.22 -1.73
N ASN A 177 -2.29 1.79 -1.00
CA ASN A 177 -1.68 0.49 -1.19
C ASN A 177 -2.48 -0.58 -0.43
N TYR A 178 -2.47 -1.79 -0.97
CA TYR A 178 -3.10 -2.96 -0.34
C TYR A 178 -2.17 -3.65 0.67
N ASP A 179 -0.87 -3.40 0.58
CA ASP A 179 0.14 -4.00 1.45
C ASP A 179 0.01 -3.53 2.91
N ARG A 180 0.60 -4.30 3.83
CA ARG A 180 0.53 -4.06 5.28
C ARG A 180 1.88 -3.57 5.84
N SER A 181 2.73 -3.02 4.97
CA SER A 181 4.12 -2.67 5.32
C SER A 181 4.20 -1.58 6.38
N LEU A 182 3.26 -0.62 6.36
CA LEU A 182 3.15 0.44 7.36
C LEU A 182 2.83 -0.13 8.73
N GLU A 183 1.80 -0.97 8.82
CA GLU A 183 1.35 -1.57 10.06
C GLU A 183 2.46 -2.41 10.67
N GLN A 184 3.10 -3.27 9.86
CA GLN A 184 4.20 -4.11 10.33
C GLN A 184 5.37 -3.27 10.83
N TYR A 185 5.79 -2.27 10.04
CA TYR A 185 6.91 -1.41 10.42
C TYR A 185 6.61 -0.67 11.73
N PHE A 186 5.49 0.06 11.79
CA PHE A 186 5.18 0.91 12.94
C PHE A 186 4.83 0.09 14.18
N SER A 187 4.16 -1.05 14.04
CA SER A 187 3.90 -1.96 15.15
C SER A 187 5.21 -2.40 15.79
N LYS A 188 6.19 -2.87 14.99
CA LYS A 188 7.49 -3.32 15.52
C LYS A 188 8.28 -2.20 16.17
N VAL A 189 8.42 -1.03 15.56
CA VAL A 189 9.23 0.06 16.17
C VAL A 189 8.57 0.63 17.42
N ILE A 190 7.24 0.75 17.47
CA ILE A 190 6.52 1.26 18.64
C ILE A 190 6.58 0.26 19.79
N MET A 191 6.33 -1.04 19.54
CA MET A 191 6.44 -2.08 20.58
C MET A 191 7.81 -2.08 21.24
N ASN A 192 8.87 -2.00 20.45
CA ASN A 192 10.24 -1.98 20.96
C ASN A 192 10.59 -0.66 21.66
N TYR A 193 10.07 0.48 21.18
CA TYR A 193 10.32 1.77 21.80
C TYR A 193 9.61 1.93 23.15
N CYS A 194 8.36 1.46 23.25
CA CYS A 194 7.58 1.48 24.48
C CYS A 194 7.89 0.33 25.43
N ASN A 195 8.61 -0.70 24.95
CA ASN A 195 8.78 -1.98 25.64
C ASN A 195 7.43 -2.57 26.12
N ASN A 196 6.38 -2.41 25.30
CA ASN A 196 5.02 -2.83 25.61
C ASN A 196 4.25 -3.15 24.32
N LYS A 197 3.56 -4.29 24.30
CA LYS A 197 2.69 -4.72 23.21
C LYS A 197 1.25 -4.23 23.36
N SER A 198 0.81 -3.99 24.59
CA SER A 198 -0.58 -3.66 24.89
C SER A 198 -1.00 -2.34 24.23
N GLY A 199 -2.07 -2.40 23.44
CA GLY A 199 -2.68 -1.26 22.75
C GLY A 199 -2.01 -0.86 21.44
N VAL A 200 -0.92 -1.52 21.01
CA VAL A 200 -0.23 -1.17 19.75
C VAL A 200 -1.12 -1.43 18.55
N ASP A 201 -1.80 -2.57 18.47
CA ASP A 201 -2.73 -2.86 17.38
C ASP A 201 -3.87 -1.83 17.31
N THR A 202 -4.42 -1.41 18.46
CA THR A 202 -5.43 -0.34 18.54
C THR A 202 -4.88 0.99 18.05
N LEU A 203 -3.66 1.36 18.43
CA LEU A 203 -3.00 2.57 17.97
C LEU A 203 -2.83 2.55 16.45
N ILE A 204 -2.31 1.44 15.90
CA ILE A 204 -2.09 1.24 14.46
C ILE A 204 -3.41 1.36 13.69
N ALA A 205 -4.45 0.63 14.12
CA ALA A 205 -5.78 0.70 13.52
C ALA A 205 -6.38 2.12 13.60
N SER A 206 -6.07 2.89 14.66
CA SER A 206 -6.54 4.26 14.79
C SER A 206 -5.78 5.28 13.93
N ARG A 207 -4.62 4.91 13.37
CA ARG A 207 -3.70 5.84 12.66
C ARG A 207 -3.43 5.48 11.20
N ILE A 208 -3.85 4.31 10.73
CA ILE A 208 -3.69 3.91 9.32
C ILE A 208 -5.08 3.71 8.69
N ARG A 209 -5.29 4.27 7.51
CA ARG A 209 -6.53 4.17 6.71
C ARG A 209 -6.18 3.62 5.33
N HIS A 210 -6.71 2.45 5.00
CA HIS A 210 -6.62 1.87 3.67
C HIS A 210 -7.83 2.27 2.82
N VAL A 211 -7.61 3.16 1.86
CA VAL A 211 -8.70 3.70 1.01
C VAL A 211 -9.41 2.58 0.27
N HIS A 212 -8.64 1.65 -0.31
CA HIS A 212 -9.14 0.51 -1.07
C HIS A 212 -9.11 -0.80 -0.28
N GLY A 213 -8.98 -0.75 1.05
CA GLY A 213 -8.79 -1.95 1.86
C GLY A 213 -7.37 -2.54 1.74
N CYS A 214 -7.14 -3.72 2.30
CA CYS A 214 -5.81 -4.30 2.42
C CYS A 214 -5.85 -5.83 2.42
N LEU A 215 -4.68 -6.48 2.43
CA LEU A 215 -4.53 -7.95 2.45
C LEU A 215 -5.06 -8.64 3.73
N GLY A 216 -5.45 -7.87 4.74
CA GLY A 216 -5.99 -8.38 6.00
C GLY A 216 -5.70 -7.44 7.16
N LEU A 217 -6.41 -7.65 8.27
CA LEU A 217 -6.12 -6.92 9.49
C LEU A 217 -4.74 -7.35 10.02
N HIS A 218 -3.87 -6.39 10.25
CA HIS A 218 -2.60 -6.63 10.90
C HIS A 218 -2.82 -6.89 12.40
N THR A 219 -2.25 -8.00 12.93
CA THR A 219 -1.96 -8.12 14.37
C THR A 219 -0.54 -8.60 14.57
N ALA A 220 0.09 -8.16 15.67
CA ALA A 220 1.46 -8.57 15.96
C ALA A 220 1.60 -10.05 16.36
N ASP A 221 0.54 -10.70 16.88
CA ASP A 221 0.69 -11.98 17.60
C ASP A 221 -0.54 -12.94 17.58
N VAL A 222 -1.66 -12.67 16.88
CA VAL A 222 -2.86 -13.54 16.94
C VAL A 222 -3.29 -14.04 15.58
N VAL A 223 -3.01 -15.31 15.28
CA VAL A 223 -3.73 -16.06 14.23
C VAL A 223 -5.12 -16.35 14.79
N GLY A 224 -6.13 -15.65 14.30
CA GLY A 224 -7.53 -15.83 14.71
C GLY A 224 -8.43 -16.16 13.53
N PRO A 225 -9.53 -16.89 13.73
CA PRO A 225 -10.48 -17.20 12.67
C PRO A 225 -11.30 -15.95 12.34
N SER A 226 -10.75 -15.07 11.50
CA SER A 226 -11.39 -14.06 10.64
C SER A 226 -10.41 -12.92 10.32
N GLY A 227 -9.86 -12.89 9.11
CA GLY A 227 -9.22 -11.67 8.59
C GLY A 227 -7.82 -11.32 9.10
N VAL A 228 -7.25 -12.06 10.05
CA VAL A 228 -5.98 -11.72 10.70
C VAL A 228 -4.89 -12.72 10.31
N TRP A 229 -3.78 -12.21 9.79
CA TRP A 229 -2.64 -13.01 9.35
C TRP A 229 -1.30 -12.41 9.80
N PRO A 230 -0.29 -13.22 10.17
CA PRO A 230 1.06 -12.72 10.37
C PRO A 230 1.60 -12.08 9.09
N TYR A 231 2.57 -11.19 9.25
CA TYR A 231 3.36 -10.67 8.13
C TYR A 231 4.45 -11.69 7.76
N ASN A 232 4.78 -11.81 6.47
CA ASN A 232 5.76 -12.80 5.96
C ASN A 232 5.38 -14.26 6.22
N ASP A 233 4.08 -14.55 6.23
CA ASP A 233 3.55 -15.92 6.34
C ASP A 233 3.47 -16.60 4.96
N HIS A 234 3.25 -17.91 4.89
CA HIS A 234 3.09 -18.62 3.61
C HIS A 234 1.70 -18.39 2.97
N ILE A 235 1.57 -18.69 1.68
CA ILE A 235 0.28 -18.64 0.99
C ILE A 235 -0.52 -19.89 1.34
N GLU A 236 -1.71 -19.67 1.90
CA GLU A 236 -2.75 -20.68 2.07
C GLU A 236 -4.06 -20.22 1.43
N VAL A 237 -4.93 -21.16 1.09
CA VAL A 237 -6.25 -20.91 0.50
C VAL A 237 -7.07 -19.92 1.33
N SER A 238 -7.17 -20.17 2.64
CA SER A 238 -7.93 -19.36 3.60
C SER A 238 -7.39 -17.92 3.68
N ARG A 239 -6.05 -17.76 3.66
CA ARG A 239 -5.39 -16.46 3.64
C ARG A 239 -5.66 -15.70 2.36
N LEU A 240 -5.55 -16.37 1.22
CA LEU A 240 -5.78 -15.75 -0.08
C LEU A 240 -7.24 -15.31 -0.24
N GLN A 241 -8.19 -16.14 0.20
CA GLN A 241 -9.62 -15.78 0.25
C GLN A 241 -9.86 -14.58 1.17
N SER A 242 -9.25 -14.59 2.35
CA SER A 242 -9.33 -13.48 3.31
C SER A 242 -8.77 -12.18 2.73
N ALA A 243 -7.62 -12.23 2.07
CA ALA A 243 -6.98 -11.08 1.45
C ALA A 243 -7.81 -10.54 0.27
N CYS A 244 -8.35 -11.43 -0.56
CA CYS A 244 -9.24 -11.07 -1.67
C CYS A 244 -10.49 -10.33 -1.17
N ASN A 245 -11.08 -10.80 -0.07
CA ASN A 245 -12.22 -10.14 0.57
C ASN A 245 -11.88 -8.78 1.19
N GLY A 246 -10.64 -8.59 1.65
CA GLY A 246 -10.14 -7.34 2.22
C GLY A 246 -9.85 -6.24 1.18
N ILE A 247 -9.61 -6.62 -0.08
CA ILE A 247 -9.39 -5.69 -1.19
C ILE A 247 -10.72 -5.16 -1.72
N ARG A 248 -10.82 -3.84 -1.90
CA ARG A 248 -11.94 -3.13 -2.54
C ARG A 248 -11.45 -2.49 -3.83
N ILE A 249 -12.19 -2.71 -4.93
CA ILE A 249 -11.86 -2.10 -6.23
C ILE A 249 -12.72 -0.85 -6.41
N ILE A 250 -12.16 0.18 -7.05
CA ILE A 250 -12.86 1.45 -7.32
C ILE A 250 -14.18 1.19 -8.09
N GLY A 251 -15.30 1.69 -7.55
CA GLY A 251 -16.64 1.51 -8.12
C GLY A 251 -17.45 0.34 -7.54
N ASP A 252 -16.97 -0.27 -6.45
CA ASP A 252 -17.77 -1.20 -5.65
C ASP A 252 -18.96 -0.47 -5.02
N LYS A 253 -20.19 -0.97 -5.25
CA LYS A 253 -21.46 -0.35 -4.82
C LYS A 253 -21.63 -0.19 -3.30
N ASN A 254 -20.70 -0.74 -2.52
CA ASN A 254 -20.64 -0.67 -1.07
C ASN A 254 -19.38 0.08 -0.65
N GLU A 255 -19.10 1.24 -1.26
CA GLU A 255 -18.25 2.21 -0.59
C GLU A 255 -18.89 2.46 0.77
N ASP A 256 -18.17 2.13 1.83
CA ASP A 256 -18.59 2.45 3.19
C ASP A 256 -18.62 3.98 3.28
N GLU A 257 -19.77 4.57 2.95
CA GLU A 257 -19.97 6.03 2.91
C GLU A 257 -19.52 6.65 4.23
N THR A 258 -19.74 5.94 5.34
CA THR A 258 -19.28 6.33 6.68
C THR A 258 -17.76 6.39 6.76
N PHE A 259 -17.05 5.38 6.25
CA PHE A 259 -15.58 5.41 6.16
C PHE A 259 -15.08 6.58 5.32
N VAL A 260 -15.65 6.77 4.13
CA VAL A 260 -15.21 7.83 3.20
C VAL A 260 -15.46 9.21 3.79
N ASP A 261 -16.61 9.43 4.45
CA ASP A 261 -16.94 10.70 5.08
C ASP A 261 -16.05 10.99 6.30
N ASN A 262 -15.75 9.96 7.11
CA ASN A 262 -14.77 10.09 8.20
C ASN A 262 -13.37 10.42 7.67
N LEU A 263 -12.92 9.74 6.62
CA LEU A 263 -11.64 10.02 5.97
C LEU A 263 -11.58 11.47 5.47
N ARG A 264 -12.61 11.94 4.76
CA ARG A 264 -12.69 13.33 4.29
C ARG A 264 -12.65 14.32 5.45
N SER A 265 -13.36 14.04 6.54
CA SER A 265 -13.33 14.87 7.74
C SER A 265 -11.92 14.94 8.33
N GLU A 266 -11.21 13.81 8.43
CA GLU A 266 -9.82 13.77 8.88
C GLU A 266 -8.88 14.58 7.95
N MET A 267 -9.05 14.45 6.63
CA MET A 267 -8.28 15.20 5.61
C MET A 267 -8.52 16.72 5.71
N LEU A 268 -9.76 17.17 5.85
CA LEU A 268 -10.12 18.59 5.87
C LEU A 268 -9.73 19.28 7.18
N GLN A 269 -9.62 18.53 8.29
CA GLN A 269 -9.15 19.04 9.57
C GLN A 269 -7.62 19.07 9.70
N ALA A 270 -6.89 18.50 8.74
CA ALA A 270 -5.44 18.52 8.76
C ALA A 270 -4.91 19.95 8.62
N GLU A 271 -3.79 20.22 9.29
CA GLU A 271 -3.02 21.45 9.08
C GLU A 271 -1.92 21.25 8.03
N ARG A 272 -1.54 20.00 7.79
CA ARG A 272 -0.54 19.59 6.82
C ARG A 272 -0.94 18.25 6.19
N ILE A 273 -0.87 18.17 4.87
CA ILE A 273 -1.09 16.96 4.10
C ILE A 273 0.15 16.71 3.24
N ILE A 274 0.73 15.52 3.31
CA ILE A 274 1.98 15.17 2.62
C ILE A 274 1.74 13.96 1.73
N PHE A 275 1.74 14.15 0.41
CA PHE A 275 1.62 13.11 -0.60
C PHE A 275 2.99 12.53 -0.94
N LEU A 276 3.17 11.22 -0.82
CA LEU A 276 4.43 10.53 -1.11
C LEU A 276 4.19 9.35 -2.04
N GLY A 277 4.97 9.25 -3.12
CA GLY A 277 4.90 8.15 -4.09
C GLY A 277 3.50 7.94 -4.68
N PHE A 278 2.74 9.04 -4.83
CA PHE A 278 1.33 9.04 -5.18
C PHE A 278 1.14 9.55 -6.62
N ALA A 279 0.29 8.89 -7.40
CA ALA A 279 0.11 9.17 -8.83
C ALA A 279 -0.85 10.34 -9.14
N TYR A 280 -1.50 10.93 -8.12
CA TYR A 280 -2.44 12.06 -8.27
C TYR A 280 -3.61 11.83 -9.23
N HIS A 281 -4.09 10.59 -9.38
CA HIS A 281 -5.29 10.33 -10.17
C HIS A 281 -6.49 11.17 -9.65
N PRO A 282 -7.26 11.83 -10.54
CA PRO A 282 -8.38 12.68 -10.14
C PRO A 282 -9.43 11.97 -9.28
N ASP A 283 -9.70 10.69 -9.55
CA ASP A 283 -10.64 9.89 -8.78
C ASP A 283 -10.17 9.74 -7.32
N ASN A 284 -8.88 9.54 -7.09
CA ASN A 284 -8.33 9.39 -5.75
C ASN A 284 -8.38 10.72 -4.98
N LEU A 285 -8.08 11.84 -5.64
CA LEU A 285 -8.24 13.17 -5.04
C LEU A 285 -9.70 13.46 -4.68
N ARG A 286 -10.63 13.09 -5.57
CA ARG A 286 -12.08 13.19 -5.30
C ARG A 286 -12.52 12.32 -4.13
N THR A 287 -11.94 11.13 -3.95
CA THR A 287 -12.19 10.31 -2.77
C THR A 287 -11.75 11.03 -1.50
N LEU A 288 -10.55 11.60 -1.48
CA LEU A 288 -9.95 12.27 -0.31
C LEU A 288 -10.65 13.58 0.09
N PHE A 289 -11.05 14.40 -0.88
CA PHE A 289 -11.57 15.75 -0.62
C PHE A 289 -13.06 15.91 -0.93
N GLY A 290 -13.62 15.08 -1.81
CA GLY A 290 -15.00 15.24 -2.27
C GLY A 290 -15.22 16.61 -2.92
N LYS A 291 -16.08 17.42 -2.32
CA LYS A 291 -16.30 18.84 -2.66
C LYS A 291 -15.73 19.80 -1.59
N GLY A 292 -15.02 19.25 -0.61
CA GLY A 292 -14.45 20.01 0.50
C GLY A 292 -13.20 20.77 0.10
N VAL A 293 -12.94 21.85 0.83
CA VAL A 293 -11.77 22.70 0.65
C VAL A 293 -11.00 22.75 1.96
N THR A 294 -9.69 22.51 1.91
CA THR A 294 -8.81 22.51 3.09
C THR A 294 -8.04 23.83 3.23
N LYS A 295 -7.58 24.08 4.46
CA LYS A 295 -6.61 25.13 4.80
C LYS A 295 -5.21 24.56 5.03
N ALA A 296 -5.04 23.25 4.86
CA ALA A 296 -3.79 22.56 5.09
C ALA A 296 -2.69 23.04 4.14
N GLN A 297 -1.44 23.00 4.59
CA GLN A 297 -0.30 23.02 3.70
C GLN A 297 -0.17 21.65 3.02
N ILE A 298 -0.24 21.64 1.70
CA ILE A 298 -0.12 20.46 0.85
C ILE A 298 1.33 20.35 0.36
N PHE A 299 1.95 19.22 0.65
CA PHE A 299 3.26 18.83 0.16
C PHE A 299 3.10 17.57 -0.69
N GLY A 300 3.94 17.40 -1.70
CA GLY A 300 3.81 16.28 -2.63
C GLY A 300 5.07 16.00 -3.41
N THR A 301 5.49 14.73 -3.44
CA THR A 301 6.55 14.26 -4.34
C THR A 301 6.02 14.13 -5.76
N THR A 302 6.84 14.45 -6.76
CA THR A 302 6.52 14.32 -8.18
C THR A 302 7.63 13.59 -8.95
N TYR A 303 8.27 12.62 -8.28
CA TYR A 303 9.40 11.88 -8.83
C TYR A 303 9.08 11.31 -10.21
N GLY A 304 9.93 11.61 -11.20
CA GLY A 304 9.80 11.15 -12.57
C GLY A 304 8.75 11.88 -13.43
N MET A 305 8.02 12.86 -12.87
CA MET A 305 7.07 13.67 -13.66
C MET A 305 7.79 14.77 -14.43
N THR A 306 7.31 15.06 -15.64
CA THR A 306 7.69 16.24 -16.41
C THR A 306 7.16 17.52 -15.75
N GLN A 307 7.76 18.68 -16.07
CA GLN A 307 7.30 19.96 -15.54
C GLN A 307 5.81 20.22 -15.83
N GLN A 308 5.34 19.83 -17.03
CA GLN A 308 3.94 20.01 -17.42
C GLN A 308 2.98 19.16 -16.59
N GLU A 309 3.36 17.91 -16.27
CA GLU A 309 2.58 17.05 -15.38
C GLU A 309 2.53 17.62 -13.96
N VAL A 310 3.66 18.15 -13.46
CA VAL A 310 3.71 18.83 -12.15
C VAL A 310 2.77 20.04 -12.11
N TYR A 311 2.76 20.87 -13.15
CA TYR A 311 1.80 21.98 -13.25
C TYR A 311 0.35 21.48 -13.29
N GLY A 312 0.09 20.36 -13.97
CA GLY A 312 -1.21 19.70 -13.96
C GLY A 312 -1.64 19.28 -12.56
N VAL A 313 -0.74 18.64 -11.80
CA VAL A 313 -0.97 18.26 -10.40
C VAL A 313 -1.25 19.48 -9.52
N LYS A 314 -0.44 20.54 -9.64
CA LYS A 314 -0.64 21.78 -8.88
C LYS A 314 -2.02 22.38 -9.16
N ARG A 315 -2.43 22.44 -10.43
CA ARG A 315 -3.76 22.88 -10.87
C ARG A 315 -4.90 22.06 -10.28
N MET A 316 -4.74 20.73 -10.18
CA MET A 316 -5.78 19.88 -9.57
C MET A 316 -6.02 20.24 -8.10
N PHE A 317 -4.97 20.62 -7.36
CA PHE A 317 -5.12 21.01 -5.95
C PHE A 317 -5.75 22.39 -5.74
N GLU A 318 -5.76 23.26 -6.74
CA GLU A 318 -6.37 24.60 -6.63
C GLU A 318 -7.88 24.52 -6.33
N GLU A 319 -8.54 23.44 -6.75
CA GLU A 319 -9.96 23.18 -6.46
C GLU A 319 -10.22 22.79 -5.00
N TYR A 320 -9.18 22.32 -4.29
CA TYR A 320 -9.29 21.76 -2.94
C TYR A 320 -8.67 22.63 -1.85
N VAL A 321 -8.10 23.80 -2.19
CA VAL A 321 -7.50 24.71 -1.21
C VAL A 321 -8.19 26.07 -1.15
N THR A 322 -8.24 26.65 0.05
CA THR A 322 -8.83 27.99 0.25
C THR A 322 -7.97 29.12 -0.31
N HIS A 323 -6.65 28.93 -0.35
CA HIS A 323 -5.68 29.89 -0.87
C HIS A 323 -4.66 29.19 -1.76
N VAL A 324 -4.80 29.41 -3.07
CA VAL A 324 -4.13 28.67 -4.15
C VAL A 324 -2.60 28.53 -3.97
N ASN A 325 -1.86 29.64 -3.87
CA ASN A 325 -0.40 29.61 -4.03
C ASN A 325 0.42 29.49 -2.74
N SER A 326 -0.13 29.84 -1.56
CA SER A 326 0.63 29.79 -0.31
C SER A 326 0.56 28.44 0.41
N GLN A 327 -0.30 27.54 -0.08
CA GLN A 327 -0.59 26.26 0.58
C GLN A 327 -0.08 25.05 -0.22
N ILE A 328 0.26 25.17 -1.51
CA ILE A 328 0.67 24.02 -2.35
C ILE A 328 2.19 24.07 -2.59
N CYS A 329 2.92 23.18 -1.93
CA CYS A 329 4.38 22.99 -2.03
C CYS A 329 4.72 21.82 -2.98
N ILE A 330 4.17 21.83 -4.18
CA ILE A 330 4.46 20.87 -5.25
C ILE A 330 5.11 21.65 -6.38
N GLU A 331 6.41 21.47 -6.59
CA GLU A 331 7.21 22.29 -7.50
C GLU A 331 7.92 21.42 -8.54
N PRO A 332 8.08 21.90 -9.79
CA PRO A 332 8.75 21.15 -10.85
C PRO A 332 10.18 20.74 -10.52
N ASP A 333 10.90 21.57 -9.76
CA ASP A 333 12.31 21.34 -9.39
C ASP A 333 12.50 20.17 -8.39
N HIS A 334 11.40 19.60 -7.87
CA HIS A 334 11.44 18.47 -6.93
C HIS A 334 11.20 17.11 -7.62
N ASN A 335 11.09 17.06 -8.96
CA ASN A 335 10.76 15.84 -9.71
C ASN A 335 11.89 14.80 -9.79
N GLU A 336 13.10 15.13 -9.31
CA GLU A 336 14.22 14.18 -9.17
C GLU A 336 14.37 13.67 -7.73
N MET A 337 13.64 14.25 -6.77
CA MET A 337 13.74 13.87 -5.36
C MET A 337 12.93 12.61 -5.07
N THR A 338 13.57 11.62 -4.47
CA THR A 338 12.86 10.50 -3.84
C THR A 338 11.98 10.99 -2.70
N ALA A 339 11.02 10.16 -2.27
CA ALA A 339 10.16 10.49 -1.13
C ALA A 339 10.96 10.78 0.16
N TYR A 340 12.10 10.11 0.36
CA TYR A 340 12.97 10.39 1.50
C TYR A 340 13.64 11.77 1.38
N GLU A 341 14.25 12.08 0.23
CA GLU A 341 14.93 13.36 0.00
C GLU A 341 13.96 14.52 0.13
N TYR A 342 12.79 14.39 -0.48
CA TYR A 342 11.73 15.40 -0.39
C TYR A 342 11.30 15.67 1.06
N LEU A 343 11.08 14.62 1.86
CA LEU A 343 10.75 14.77 3.28
C LEU A 343 11.86 15.48 4.07
N ARG A 344 13.11 15.19 3.73
CA ARG A 344 14.27 15.71 4.45
C ARG A 344 14.58 17.17 4.10
N GLU A 345 14.43 17.53 2.83
CA GLU A 345 14.90 18.81 2.30
C GLU A 345 13.78 19.85 2.21
N VAL A 346 12.55 19.42 1.91
CA VAL A 346 11.42 20.32 1.66
C VAL A 346 10.49 20.41 2.88
N VAL A 347 10.25 19.30 3.57
CA VAL A 347 9.28 19.26 4.66
C VAL A 347 9.92 19.58 6.01
N SER A 348 9.74 20.83 6.48
CA SER A 348 10.13 21.20 7.84
C SER A 348 9.14 20.68 8.89
N PHE A 349 9.57 19.74 9.72
CA PHE A 349 8.74 19.21 10.82
C PHE A 349 8.75 20.09 12.07
N GLY A 350 9.74 20.99 12.20
CA GLY A 350 9.83 21.98 13.28
C GLY A 350 10.55 21.53 14.55
N VAL A 351 11.47 20.56 14.51
CA VAL A 351 12.41 20.36 15.63
C VAL A 351 13.53 21.37 15.44
N SER A 352 13.67 22.35 16.33
CA SER A 352 14.92 23.10 16.38
C SER A 352 16.05 22.13 16.69
N GLN A 353 17.15 22.16 15.94
CA GLN A 353 18.29 21.24 16.12
C GLN A 353 19.00 21.37 17.49
N GLN A 354 18.48 22.15 18.43
CA GLN A 354 19.11 22.41 19.73
C GLN A 354 18.78 21.40 20.84
N GLU A 355 17.80 20.51 20.67
CA GLU A 355 17.39 19.59 21.75
C GLU A 355 17.85 18.12 21.58
N ALA A 356 18.56 17.79 20.49
CA ALA A 356 19.09 16.44 20.27
C ALA A 356 20.49 16.19 20.91
N ALA A 357 20.97 17.14 21.72
CA ALA A 357 22.24 17.05 22.43
C ALA A 357 22.03 17.20 23.94
N VAL A 358 21.29 16.27 24.56
CA VAL A 358 21.32 16.01 26.00
C VAL A 358 21.24 14.52 26.25
#